data_AF-A0A1G4PF04-F1
#
_entry.id   AF-A0A1G4PF04-F1
#
_cell.length_a   1.000
_cell.length_b   1.000
_cell.length_c   1.000
_cell.angle_alpha   90.00
_cell.angle_beta   90.00
_cell.angle_gamma   90.00
#
_symmetry.space_group_name_H-M   'P 1'
#
loop_
_entity.id
_entity.type
_entity.pdbx_description
1 polymer ?
#
loop_
_entity_poly.entity_id
_entity_poly.type
_entity_poly.pdbx_seq_one_letter_code
_entity_poly.pdbx_strand_id
1 'polypeptide(L)' 'MNDSTRNPELHVYEEKRDDFIDVATGFGVFFAILLVIGIIATAASLMMK' A
#
# COMPACT_ATOMS: atom_id res chain seq x y z
N MET A 1 -5.45 -15.43 24.98
CA MET A 1 -5.53 -14.27 24.06
C MET A 1 -4.68 -13.19 24.67
N ASN A 2 -3.75 -12.61 23.91
CA ASN A 2 -2.97 -11.47 24.38
C ASN A 2 -3.90 -10.26 24.46
N ASP A 3 -4.13 -9.77 25.68
CA ASP A 3 -5.03 -8.64 25.96
C ASP A 3 -4.50 -7.31 25.40
N SER A 4 -3.23 -7.24 24.99
CA SER A 4 -2.61 -5.99 24.56
C SER A 4 -3.30 -5.38 23.34
N THR A 5 -3.61 -6.18 22.30
CA THR A 5 -4.13 -5.68 21.00
C THR A 5 -5.47 -4.93 21.11
N ARG A 6 -6.22 -5.09 22.20
CA ARG A 6 -7.55 -4.48 22.38
C ARG A 6 -7.60 -3.34 23.38
N ASN A 7 -6.49 -3.05 24.06
CA ASN A 7 -6.42 -2.09 25.16
C ASN A 7 -5.58 -0.88 24.73
N PRO A 8 -6.16 0.13 24.05
CA PRO A 8 -5.42 1.27 23.49
C PRO A 8 -4.62 2.06 24.55
N GLU A 9 -5.02 1.99 25.81
CA GLU A 9 -4.29 2.53 26.96
C GLU A 9 -2.93 1.87 27.23
N LEU A 10 -2.65 0.71 26.63
CA LEU A 10 -1.35 0.04 26.69
C LEU A 10 -0.42 0.45 25.54
N HIS A 11 -0.94 1.20 24.54
CA HIS A 11 -0.26 1.55 23.29
C HIS A 11 0.08 3.06 23.24
N VAL A 12 0.29 3.69 24.40
CA VAL A 12 0.49 5.15 24.54
C VAL A 12 1.78 5.66 23.87
N TYR A 13 2.78 4.77 23.74
CA TYR A 13 4.06 5.08 23.12
C TYR A 13 4.20 4.51 21.70
N GLU A 14 3.15 3.90 21.16
CA GLU A 14 3.17 3.42 19.77
C GLU A 14 2.96 4.57 18.81
N GLU A 15 3.57 4.46 17.64
CA GLU A 15 3.36 5.42 16.56
C GLU A 15 1.88 5.42 16.18
N LYS A 16 1.30 6.62 16.05
CA LYS A 16 -0.06 6.76 15.57
C LYS A 16 -0.12 6.24 14.14
N ARG A 17 -0.71 5.06 13.97
CA ARG A 17 -0.97 4.45 12.67
C ARG A 17 -2.43 4.63 12.28
N ASP A 18 -2.66 4.94 11.02
CA ASP A 18 -4.00 5.01 10.43
C ASP A 18 -4.14 3.84 9.46
N ASP A 19 -4.82 2.78 9.91
CA ASP A 19 -4.96 1.54 9.16
C ASP A 19 -5.60 1.77 7.79
N PHE A 20 -6.48 2.76 7.65
CA PHE A 20 -7.12 3.05 6.38
C PHE A 20 -6.12 3.67 5.39
N ILE A 21 -5.33 4.65 5.85
CA ILE A 21 -4.31 5.30 5.04
C ILE A 21 -3.18 4.33 4.69
N ASP A 22 -2.74 3.50 5.64
CA ASP A 22 -1.70 2.48 5.43
C ASP A 22 -2.12 1.51 4.32
N VAL A 23 -3.36 0.99 4.38
CA VAL A 23 -3.91 0.08 3.37
C VAL A 23 -4.09 0.80 2.04
N ALA A 24 -4.71 1.97 2.02
CA ALA A 24 -4.94 2.73 0.79
C ALA A 24 -3.63 3.06 0.07
N THR A 25 -2.60 3.44 0.83
CA THR A 25 -1.27 3.73 0.29
C THR A 25 -0.61 2.48 -0.27
N GLY A 26 -0.63 1.36 0.46
CA GLY A 26 -0.08 0.09 -0.02
C GLY A 26 -0.73 -0.39 -1.33
N PHE A 27 -2.05 -0.34 -1.42
CA PHE A 27 -2.79 -0.66 -2.65
C PHE A 27 -2.46 0.33 -3.78
N GLY A 28 -2.52 1.63 -3.49
CA GLY A 28 -2.26 2.68 -4.48
C GLY A 28 -0.88 2.56 -5.12
N VAL A 29 0.17 2.36 -4.31
CA VAL A 29 1.55 2.18 -4.79
C VAL A 29 1.66 0.93 -5.67
N PHE A 30 1.08 -0.19 -5.25
CA PHE A 30 1.15 -1.43 -6.03
C PHE A 30 0.51 -1.28 -7.42
N PHE A 31 -0.71 -0.74 -7.48
CA PHE A 31 -1.41 -0.56 -8.76
C PHE A 31 -0.75 0.51 -9.63
N ALA A 32 -0.17 1.56 -9.05
CA ALA A 32 0.59 2.56 -9.80
C ALA A 32 1.82 1.93 -10.49
N ILE A 33 2.54 1.03 -9.81
CA ILE A 33 3.66 0.29 -10.40
C ILE A 33 3.18 -0.57 -11.57
N LEU A 34 2.10 -1.34 -11.38
CA LEU A 34 1.53 -2.17 -12.44
C LEU A 34 1.07 -1.33 -13.64
N LEU A 35 0.48 -0.16 -13.40
CA LEU A 35 0.08 0.76 -14.46
C LEU A 35 1.30 1.24 -15.26
N VAL A 36 2.39 1.62 -14.60
CA VAL A 36 3.64 2.03 -15.27
C VAL A 36 4.19 0.91 -16.12
N ILE A 37 4.24 -0.32 -15.61
CA ILE A 37 4.68 -1.51 -16.37
C ILE A 37 3.80 -1.71 -17.59
N GLY A 38 2.47 -1.61 -17.44
CA GLY A 38 1.52 -1.75 -18.54
C GLY A 38 1.69 -0.67 -19.61
N ILE A 39 1.93 0.58 -19.22
CA ILE A 39 2.23 1.68 -20.13
C ILE A 39 3.52 1.40 -20.91
N ILE A 40 4.59 1.00 -20.23
CA ILE A 40 5.88 0.69 -20.86
C ILE A 40 5.73 -0.47 -21.85
N ALA A 41 5.08 -1.56 -21.44
CA ALA A 41 4.84 -2.71 -22.30
C ALA A 41 4.02 -2.34 -23.54
N THR A 42 2.98 -1.51 -23.36
CA THR A 42 2.16 -1.00 -24.46
C THR A 42 2.96 -0.14 -25.42
N ALA A 43 3.75 0.81 -24.89
CA ALA A 43 4.62 1.66 -25.70
C ALA A 43 5.64 0.84 -26.50
N ALA A 44 6.30 -0.13 -25.86
CA ALA A 44 7.22 -1.05 -26.53
C ALA A 44 6.52 -1.86 -27.62
N SER A 45 5.33 -2.40 -27.36
CA SER A 45 4.53 -3.14 -28.35
C SER A 45 4.15 -2.29 -29.57
N LEU A 46 3.93 -0.98 -29.39
CA LEU A 46 3.65 -0.07 -30.50
C LEU A 46 4.91 0.28 -31.31
N MET A 47 6.07 0.33 -30.66
CA MET A 47 7.36 0.63 -31.32
C MET A 47 7.97 -0.57 -32.04
N MET A 48 7.67 -1.79 -31.59
CA MET A 48 8.15 -3.05 -32.19
C MET A 48 7.26 -3.56 -33.33
N LYS A 49 6.18 -2.84 -33.64
CA LYS A 49 5.23 -3.14 -34.71
C LYS A 49 5.56 -2.35 -35.97
#